data_AF-A0A2I2FCG5-F1
#
_entry.id   AF-A0A2I2FCG5-F1
#
_cell.length_a   1.000
_cell.length_b   1.000
_cell.length_c   1.000
_cell.angle_alpha   90.00
_cell.angle_beta   90.00
_cell.angle_gamma   90.00
#
_symmetry.space_group_name_H-M   'P 1'
#
loop_
_entity.id
_entity.type
_entity.pdbx_description
1 polymer ?
#
loop_
_entity_poly.entity_id
_entity_poly.type
_entity_poly.pdbx_seq_one_letter_code
_entity_poly.pdbx_strand_id
1 'polypeptide(L)' 'MSLFGTSSGSTESAPASNPPTQSQTAAPADKPKPCCVCKTEKATRDDCMLFSKTEDPTQECKSTIDQYKSCMAGFGFKV' A
#
# COMPACT_ATOMS: atom_id res chain seq x y z
N MET A 1 -22.62 -33.70 37.27
CA MET A 1 -21.16 -33.62 37.18
C MET A 1 -20.80 -32.14 37.23
N SER A 2 -20.06 -31.76 38.26
CA SER A 2 -19.44 -30.47 38.57
C SER A 2 -18.74 -29.84 37.33
N LEU A 3 -18.55 -28.53 37.10
CA LEU A 3 -18.05 -27.42 37.93
C LEU A 3 -18.31 -26.06 37.25
N PHE A 4 -18.36 -25.03 38.09
CA PHE A 4 -18.42 -23.58 37.86
C PHE A 4 -17.11 -23.01 37.26
N GLY A 5 -17.18 -21.93 36.47
CA GLY A 5 -15.99 -21.19 36.00
C GLY A 5 -16.35 -19.92 35.20
N THR A 6 -16.75 -18.82 35.83
CA THR A 6 -15.98 -17.55 35.98
C THR A 6 -14.90 -17.26 34.91
N SER A 7 -15.10 -16.19 34.13
CA SER A 7 -14.11 -15.11 33.85
C SER A 7 -14.78 -14.07 32.95
N SER A 8 -15.10 -12.89 33.48
CA SER A 8 -14.28 -11.68 33.41
C SER A 8 -14.55 -10.90 32.13
N GLY A 9 -15.25 -9.77 32.30
CA GLY A 9 -15.31 -8.76 31.26
C GLY A 9 -13.93 -8.21 30.95
N SER A 10 -13.72 -7.90 29.68
CA SER A 10 -12.94 -6.74 29.23
C SER A 10 -13.40 -6.44 27.82
N THR A 11 -14.16 -5.35 27.71
CA THR A 11 -14.11 -4.46 26.56
C THR A 11 -12.65 -4.19 26.24
N GLU A 12 -12.06 -4.91 25.29
CA GLU A 12 -10.80 -4.52 24.68
C GLU A 12 -11.10 -3.89 23.32
N SER A 13 -11.16 -2.58 23.38
CA SER A 13 -11.14 -1.66 22.27
C SER A 13 -9.87 -1.90 21.46
N ALA A 14 -9.97 -2.50 20.27
CA ALA A 14 -8.88 -2.45 19.32
C ALA A 14 -8.65 -0.98 18.90
N PRO A 15 -7.43 -0.44 19.04
CA PRO A 15 -7.17 0.95 18.70
C PRO A 15 -7.26 1.15 17.19
N ALA A 16 -8.20 1.99 16.77
CA ALA A 16 -8.02 2.78 15.57
C ALA A 16 -6.81 3.70 15.81
N SER A 17 -5.65 3.36 15.24
CA SER A 17 -4.50 4.25 15.18
C SER A 17 -3.52 3.77 14.11
N ASN A 18 -3.69 4.27 12.89
CA ASN A 18 -2.79 5.30 12.34
C ASN A 18 -3.12 5.47 10.85
N PRO A 19 -3.50 6.67 10.36
CA PRO A 19 -3.32 6.96 8.94
C PRO A 19 -1.82 6.84 8.62
N PRO A 20 -1.41 6.37 7.43
CA PRO A 20 -0.04 6.57 7.01
C PRO A 20 0.21 8.07 7.00
N THR A 21 0.98 8.53 7.99
CA THR A 21 1.53 9.88 8.03
C THR A 21 2.23 10.11 6.71
N GLN A 22 1.63 10.93 5.87
CA GLN A 22 2.30 11.49 4.71
C GLN A 22 3.35 12.44 5.27
N SER A 23 4.52 11.90 5.61
CA SER A 23 5.68 12.66 6.00
C SER A 23 6.14 13.48 4.79
N GLN A 24 5.52 14.65 4.64
CA GLN A 24 6.04 15.76 3.86
C GLN A 24 7.23 16.34 4.63
N THR A 25 8.33 15.60 4.69
CA THR A 25 9.62 16.13 5.11
C THR A 25 10.33 16.59 3.85
N ALA A 26 10.17 17.87 3.54
CA ALA A 26 11.06 18.58 2.63
C ALA A 26 12.45 18.71 3.29
N ALA A 27 13.45 18.03 2.73
CA ALA A 27 14.88 18.27 2.99
C ALA A 27 15.73 17.62 1.86
N PRO A 28 16.97 18.07 1.68
CA PRO A 28 17.48 18.88 0.57
C PRO A 28 17.82 18.08 -0.70
N ALA A 29 18.05 18.81 -1.79
CA ALA A 29 18.35 18.32 -3.13
C ALA A 29 19.64 17.49 -3.21
N ASP A 30 19.54 16.17 -3.19
CA ASP A 30 20.55 15.27 -3.76
C ASP A 30 19.92 13.90 -4.05
N LYS A 31 19.61 13.65 -5.34
CA LYS A 31 18.90 12.49 -5.93
C LYS A 31 17.44 12.29 -5.49
N PRO A 32 16.45 12.49 -6.40
CA PRO A 32 15.05 12.24 -6.06
C PRO A 32 14.86 10.77 -5.64
N LYS A 33 14.25 10.55 -4.46
CA LYS A 33 13.90 9.21 -3.97
C LYS A 33 13.06 8.48 -5.05
N PRO A 34 13.32 7.18 -5.31
CA PRO A 34 12.64 6.41 -6.38
C PRO A 34 11.11 6.36 -6.23
N CYS A 35 10.60 6.74 -5.05
CA CYS A 35 9.17 6.83 -4.74
C CYS A 35 8.46 8.04 -5.38
N CYS A 36 9.19 9.02 -5.94
CA CYS A 36 8.61 10.27 -6.41
C CYS A 36 8.46 10.41 -7.93
N VAL A 37 9.02 9.51 -8.72
CA VAL A 37 9.12 9.69 -10.18
C VAL A 37 7.89 9.21 -10.93
N CYS A 38 7.28 8.11 -10.47
CA CYS A 38 6.11 7.48 -11.09
C CYS A 38 4.93 7.42 -10.11
N LYS A 39 4.67 8.53 -9.40
CA LYS A 39 3.63 8.59 -8.35
C LYS A 39 2.24 8.32 -8.91
N THR A 40 1.93 8.87 -10.07
CA THR A 40 0.65 8.69 -10.77
C THR A 40 0.47 7.24 -11.18
N GLU A 41 1.46 6.64 -11.86
CA GLU A 41 1.37 5.24 -12.30
C GLU A 41 1.34 4.29 -11.11
N LYS A 42 2.10 4.58 -10.04
CA LYS A 42 2.07 3.81 -8.80
C LYS A 42 0.68 3.83 -8.16
N ALA A 43 0.04 5.00 -8.10
CA ALA A 43 -1.28 5.18 -7.51
C ALA A 43 -2.34 4.45 -8.34
N THR A 44 -2.34 4.60 -9.66
CA THR A 44 -3.27 3.89 -10.56
C THR A 44 -3.12 2.37 -10.44
N ARG A 45 -1.89 1.86 -10.33
CA ARG A 45 -1.64 0.43 -10.12
C ARG A 45 -2.11 -0.05 -8.74
N ASP A 46 -1.86 0.72 -7.68
CA ASP A 46 -2.35 0.42 -6.33
C ASP A 46 -3.89 0.40 -6.31
N ASP A 47 -4.53 1.40 -6.91
CA ASP A 47 -5.99 1.53 -7.00
C ASP A 47 -6.59 0.35 -7.77
N CYS A 48 -6.01 0.01 -8.93
CA CYS A 48 -6.43 -1.15 -9.70
C CYS A 48 -6.33 -2.46 -8.89
N MET A 49 -5.20 -2.70 -8.21
CA MET A 49 -5.05 -3.91 -7.39
C MET A 49 -5.99 -3.93 -6.18
N LEU A 50 -6.23 -2.79 -5.56
CA LEU A 50 -7.06 -2.66 -4.37
C LEU A 50 -8.55 -2.82 -4.67
N PHE A 51 -9.00 -2.34 -5.84
CA PHE A 51 -10.41 -2.36 -6.23
C PHE A 51 -10.78 -3.45 -7.24
N SER A 52 -9.81 -4.23 -7.72
CA SER A 52 -10.11 -5.38 -8.57
C SER A 52 -10.97 -6.40 -7.83
N LYS A 53 -11.94 -6.96 -8.54
CA LYS A 53 -12.88 -7.99 -8.04
C LYS A 53 -12.60 -9.38 -8.62
N THR A 54 -11.49 -9.52 -9.33
CA THR A 54 -11.10 -10.76 -9.98
C THR A 54 -10.24 -11.62 -9.06
N GLU A 55 -10.21 -12.92 -9.35
CA GLU A 55 -9.35 -13.89 -8.66
C GLU A 55 -7.85 -13.59 -8.89
N ASP A 56 -7.51 -12.98 -10.04
CA ASP A 56 -6.15 -12.54 -10.37
C ASP A 56 -6.12 -11.03 -10.74
N PRO A 57 -5.97 -10.14 -9.74
CA PRO A 57 -5.87 -8.70 -9.98
C PRO A 57 -4.55 -8.32 -10.68
N THR A 58 -3.53 -9.16 -10.61
CA THR A 58 -2.23 -8.92 -11.24
C THR A 58 -2.36 -8.99 -12.76
N GLN A 59 -3.15 -9.95 -13.25
CA GLN A 59 -3.43 -10.08 -14.67
C GLN A 59 -4.32 -8.93 -15.16
N GLU A 60 -5.39 -8.59 -14.45
CA GLU A 60 -6.26 -7.47 -14.82
C GLU A 60 -5.51 -6.14 -14.85
N CYS A 61 -4.70 -5.88 -13.82
CA CYS A 61 -3.94 -4.65 -13.69
C CYS A 61 -2.64 -4.63 -14.49
N LYS A 62 -2.36 -5.67 -15.31
CA LYS A 62 -1.09 -5.82 -16.03
C LYS A 62 -0.73 -4.58 -16.84
N SER A 63 -1.71 -3.95 -17.50
CA SER A 63 -1.51 -2.70 -18.24
C SER A 63 -0.96 -1.57 -17.36
N THR A 64 -1.55 -1.36 -16.18
CA THR A 64 -1.09 -0.34 -15.21
C THR A 64 0.26 -0.67 -14.58
N ILE A 65 0.54 -1.97 -14.36
CA ILE A 65 1.83 -2.46 -13.85
C ILE A 65 2.94 -2.19 -14.89
N ASP A 66 2.68 -2.51 -16.16
CA ASP A 66 3.62 -2.29 -17.26
C ASP A 66 3.90 -0.80 -17.47
N GLN A 67 2.89 0.07 -17.29
CA GLN A 67 3.06 1.52 -17.29
C GLN A 67 3.99 2.01 -16.17
N TYR A 68 3.77 1.52 -14.94
CA TYR A 68 4.63 1.85 -13.80
C TYR A 68 6.08 1.40 -14.01
N LYS A 69 6.27 0.17 -14.51
CA LYS A 69 7.58 -0.37 -14.87
C LYS A 69 8.27 0.44 -15.97
N SER A 70 7.53 0.82 -17.00
CA SER A 70 8.05 1.63 -18.11
C SER A 70 8.47 3.02 -17.64
N CYS A 71 7.68 3.64 -16.77
CA CYS A 71 8.02 4.90 -16.15
C CYS A 71 9.33 4.77 -15.34
N MET A 72 9.44 3.78 -14.46
CA MET A 72 10.66 3.59 -13.65
C MET A 72 11.89 3.24 -14.49
N ALA A 73 11.71 2.47 -15.57
CA ALA A 73 12.76 2.15 -16.53
C ALA A 73 13.27 3.41 -17.26
N GLY A 74 12.39 4.38 -17.56
CA GLY A 74 12.77 5.68 -18.13
C GLY A 74 13.71 6.51 -17.23
N PHE A 75 13.68 6.25 -15.92
CA PHE A 75 14.58 6.87 -14.95
C PHE A 75 15.79 5.97 -14.57
N GLY A 76 15.95 4.83 -15.25
CA GLY A 76 17.06 3.90 -15.03
C GLY A 76 16.88 2.97 -13.83
N PHE A 77 15.67 2.85 -13.28
CA PHE A 77 15.36 1.92 -12.19
C PHE A 77 14.76 0.63 -12.73
N LYS A 78 15.22 -0.53 -12.22
CA LYS A 78 14.72 -1.86 -12.58
C LYS A 78 13.86 -2.39 -11.42
N VAL A 79 12.62 -2.78 -11.73
CA VAL A 79 11.51 -2.96 -10.76
C VAL A 79 10.77 -4.26 -11.01
#